data_AF-A0A7W1UQA5-F1
#
_entry.id   AF-A0A7W1UQA5-F1
#
_cell.length_a   1.000
_cell.length_b   1.000
_cell.length_c   1.000
_cell.angle_alpha   90.00
_cell.angle_beta   90.00
_cell.angle_gamma   90.00
#
_symmetry.space_group_name_H-M   'P 1'
#
loop_
_entity.id
_entity.type
_entity.pdbx_description
1 polymer ?
#
loop_
_entity_poly.entity_id
_entity_poly.type
_entity_poly.pdbx_seq_one_letter_code
_entity_poly.pdbx_strand_id
1 'polypeptide(L)'
;GICEGYATLFYELCKASNIKCEMVAGFADNDEKKVVQRKQSKTFASNHAWNKVFIDDEWLFIDVTWASSGKYDGKRTKPVGYNPTYFLVSEKKLYTDHVVNFKQSIQRNALIGNHN
;
A
#
# COMPACT_ATOMS: atom_id res chain seq x y z
N GLY A 1 -2.19 13.10 1.40
CA GLY A 1 -3.54 12.51 1.30
C GLY A 1 -3.76 11.56 2.48
N ILE A 2 -4.97 11.01 2.63
CA ILE A 2 -5.32 10.08 3.73
C ILE A 2 -4.40 8.84 3.70
N CYS A 3 -4.22 8.21 2.54
CA CYS A 3 -3.36 7.04 2.38
C CYS A 3 -1.90 7.28 2.76
N GLU A 4 -1.37 8.43 2.36
CA GLU A 4 -0.01 8.85 2.70
C GLU A 4 0.20 8.96 4.22
N GLY A 5 -0.79 9.49 4.93
CA GLY A 5 -0.75 9.61 6.39
C GLY A 5 -0.75 8.24 7.08
N TYR A 6 -1.62 7.32 6.64
CA TYR A 6 -1.63 5.94 7.12
C TYR A 6 -0.32 5.21 6.86
N ALA A 7 0.19 5.29 5.63
CA ALA A 7 1.42 4.60 5.24
C ALA A 7 2.64 5.14 5.99
N THR A 8 2.71 6.45 6.17
CA THR A 8 3.78 7.12 6.93
C THR A 8 3.72 6.74 8.42
N LEU A 9 2.54 6.78 9.04
CA LEU A 9 2.37 6.37 10.44
C LEU A 9 2.80 4.92 10.66
N PHE A 10 2.38 4.03 9.78
CA PHE A 10 2.75 2.61 9.87
C PHE A 10 4.25 2.39 9.68
N TYR A 11 4.87 3.10 8.74
CA TYR A 11 6.32 3.09 8.56
C TYR A 11 7.06 3.51 9.83
N GLU A 12 6.67 4.62 10.46
CA GLU A 12 7.31 5.09 11.70
C GLU A 12 7.11 4.13 12.87
N LEU A 13 5.93 3.48 12.96
CA LEU A 13 5.68 2.44 13.96
C LEU A 13 6.59 1.22 13.75
N CYS A 14 6.75 0.77 12.51
CA CYS A 14 7.68 -0.31 12.17
C CYS A 14 9.13 0.08 12.49
N LYS A 15 9.55 1.30 12.13
CA LYS A 15 10.88 1.83 12.42
C LYS A 15 11.14 1.82 13.94
N ALA A 16 10.21 2.33 14.74
CA ALA A 16 10.30 2.34 16.20
C ALA A 16 10.32 0.92 16.80
N SER A 17 9.73 -0.06 16.11
CA SER A 17 9.67 -1.46 16.54
C SER A 17 10.81 -2.32 15.96
N ASN A 18 11.80 -1.73 15.28
CA ASN A 18 12.87 -2.43 14.57
C ASN A 18 12.36 -3.45 13.52
N ILE A 19 11.20 -3.19 12.93
CA ILE A 19 10.65 -3.98 11.83
C ILE A 19 11.09 -3.32 10.52
N LYS A 20 11.78 -4.07 9.68
CA LYS A 20 12.19 -3.59 8.35
C LYS A 20 10.95 -3.33 7.51
N CYS A 21 10.75 -2.06 7.15
CA CYS A 21 9.59 -1.58 6.41
C CYS A 21 10.02 -0.62 5.29
N GLU A 22 9.31 -0.65 4.17
CA GLU A 22 9.46 0.29 3.06
C GLU A 22 8.11 0.89 2.69
N MET A 23 8.13 2.17 2.32
CA MET A 23 7.00 2.86 1.71
C MET A 23 6.84 2.43 0.25
N VAL A 24 5.61 2.23 -0.18
CA VAL A 24 5.28 1.87 -1.57
C VAL A 24 4.31 2.90 -2.11
N ALA A 25 4.66 3.50 -3.26
CA ALA A 25 3.80 4.40 -4.00
C ALA A 25 3.29 3.67 -5.25
N GLY A 26 2.03 3.90 -5.62
CA GLY A 26 1.49 3.29 -6.82
C GLY A 26 0.05 3.63 -7.11
N PHE A 27 -0.59 2.76 -7.87
CA PHE A 27 -1.98 2.87 -8.26
C PHE A 27 -2.81 1.79 -7.58
N ALA A 28 -3.99 2.15 -7.06
CA ALA A 28 -4.98 1.21 -6.59
C ALA A 28 -6.39 1.62 -7.04
N ASP A 29 -7.20 0.66 -7.48
CA ASP A 29 -8.60 0.86 -7.88
C ASP A 29 -9.37 -0.47 -7.75
N ASN A 30 -10.67 -0.38 -7.42
CA ASN A 30 -11.54 -1.55 -7.33
C ASN A 30 -12.02 -2.04 -8.71
N ASP A 31 -11.83 -1.23 -9.76
CA ASP A 31 -12.12 -1.60 -11.14
C ASP A 31 -10.92 -2.33 -11.77
N GLU A 32 -11.04 -3.66 -11.90
CA GLU A 32 -10.03 -4.54 -12.48
C GLU A 32 -9.57 -4.08 -13.87
N LYS A 33 -10.46 -3.50 -14.70
CA LYS A 33 -10.10 -3.05 -16.05
C LYS A 33 -9.08 -1.92 -15.99
N LYS A 34 -9.25 -0.98 -15.06
CA LYS A 34 -8.29 0.12 -14.85
C LYS A 34 -6.97 -0.39 -14.31
N VAL A 35 -6.99 -1.39 -13.42
CA VAL A 35 -5.78 -2.01 -12.87
C VAL A 35 -5.00 -2.72 -13.99
N VAL A 36 -5.68 -3.51 -14.83
CA VAL A 36 -5.08 -4.17 -16.01
C VAL A 36 -4.51 -3.15 -16.98
N GLN A 37 -5.26 -2.11 -17.32
CA GLN A 37 -4.78 -1.02 -18.17
C GLN A 37 -3.55 -0.35 -17.56
N ARG A 38 -3.56 -0.12 -16.24
CA ARG A 38 -2.46 0.51 -15.54
C ARG A 38 -1.18 -0.33 -15.57
N LYS A 39 -1.29 -1.65 -15.41
CA LYS A 39 -0.16 -2.59 -15.51
C LYS A 39 0.52 -2.57 -16.88
N GLN A 40 -0.22 -2.25 -17.94
CA GLN A 40 0.32 -2.15 -19.29
C GLN A 40 1.06 -0.82 -19.54
N SER A 41 0.90 0.17 -18.66
CA SER A 41 1.56 1.46 -18.79
C SER A 41 2.99 1.42 -18.26
N LYS A 42 3.96 1.87 -19.06
CA LYS A 42 5.37 2.02 -18.63
C LYS A 42 5.56 3.15 -17.61
N THR A 43 4.70 4.15 -17.63
CA THR A 43 4.76 5.31 -16.75
C THR A 43 3.36 5.72 -16.31
N PHE A 44 3.21 6.07 -15.03
CA PHE A 44 1.94 6.57 -14.51
C PHE A 44 2.14 7.37 -13.23
N ALA A 45 1.18 8.22 -12.91
CA ALA A 45 1.11 8.90 -11.63
C ALA A 45 0.49 7.95 -10.58
N SER A 46 1.11 7.90 -9.40
CA SER A 46 0.56 7.19 -8.25
C SER A 46 -0.66 7.94 -7.73
N ASN A 47 -1.72 7.21 -7.38
CA ASN A 47 -2.89 7.74 -6.67
C ASN A 47 -2.96 7.23 -5.22
N HIS A 48 -2.06 6.32 -4.83
CA HIS A 48 -2.13 5.61 -3.56
C HIS A 48 -0.74 5.32 -2.98
N ALA A 49 -0.70 5.10 -1.67
CA ALA A 49 0.50 4.80 -0.90
C ALA A 49 0.18 3.75 0.19
N TRP A 50 1.10 2.81 0.38
CA TRP A 50 1.01 1.70 1.33
C TRP A 50 2.42 1.26 1.76
N ASN A 51 2.54 0.12 2.45
CA ASN A 51 3.82 -0.38 2.95
C ASN A 51 4.08 -1.82 2.53
N LYS A 52 5.36 -2.22 2.61
CA LYS A 52 5.75 -3.61 2.73
C LYS A 52 6.69 -3.78 3.91
N VAL A 53 6.66 -4.95 4.54
CA VAL A 53 7.47 -5.33 5.69
C VAL A 53 8.20 -6.62 5.39
N PHE A 54 9.41 -6.77 5.93
CA PHE A 54 10.20 -7.99 5.78
C PHE A 54 10.07 -8.84 7.04
N ILE A 55 9.42 -10.00 6.94
CA ILE A 55 9.11 -10.92 8.04
C ILE A 55 9.33 -12.35 7.52
N ASP A 56 9.95 -13.20 8.33
CA ASP A 56 10.21 -14.61 7.98
C ASP A 56 10.84 -14.81 6.59
N ASP A 57 11.84 -13.99 6.29
CA ASP A 57 12.57 -13.94 5.02
C ASP A 57 11.72 -13.60 3.76
N GLU A 58 10.50 -13.08 3.95
CA GLU A 58 9.61 -12.67 2.87
C GLU A 58 9.19 -11.19 2.98
N TRP A 59 9.04 -10.52 1.84
CA TRP A 59 8.40 -9.21 1.77
C TRP A 59 6.88 -9.38 1.66
N LEU A 60 6.16 -8.92 2.67
CA LEU A 60 4.70 -8.93 2.73
C LEU A 60 4.17 -7.49 2.69
N PHE A 61 3.04 -7.29 2.03
CA PHE A 61 2.45 -5.98 1.85
C PHE A 61 1.37 -5.69 2.89
N ILE A 62 1.23 -4.42 3.25
CA ILE A 62 0.21 -3.92 4.16
C ILE A 62 -0.33 -2.62 3.59
N ASP A 63 -1.64 -2.56 3.33
CA ASP A 63 -2.35 -1.33 3.02
C ASP A 63 -3.32 -0.99 4.17
N VAL A 64 -2.84 -0.18 5.10
CA VAL A 64 -3.61 0.25 6.28
C VAL A 64 -4.82 1.08 5.88
N THR A 65 -4.77 1.79 4.76
CA THR A 65 -5.89 2.59 4.27
C THR A 65 -7.06 1.69 3.92
N TRP A 66 -6.83 0.69 3.07
CA TRP A 66 -7.88 -0.24 2.65
C TRP A 66 -8.22 -1.28 3.72
N ALA A 67 -7.29 -1.60 4.63
CA ALA A 67 -7.57 -2.40 5.83
C ALA A 67 -8.47 -1.67 6.84
N SER A 68 -8.36 -0.34 6.94
CA SER A 68 -9.19 0.48 7.86
C SER A 68 -10.61 0.70 7.35
N SER A 69 -10.82 0.57 6.03
CA SER A 69 -12.16 0.54 5.45
C SER A 69 -12.69 -0.89 5.51
N GLY A 70 -13.72 -1.16 6.31
CA GLY A 70 -14.46 -2.42 6.24
C GLY A 70 -14.87 -2.76 4.78
N LYS A 71 -15.17 -4.04 4.51
CA LYS A 71 -15.47 -4.53 3.15
C LYS A 71 -16.50 -3.63 2.46
N TYR A 72 -16.18 -3.17 1.26
CA TYR A 72 -17.10 -2.38 0.44
C TYR A 72 -18.16 -3.31 -0.16
N ASP A 73 -19.42 -3.15 0.26
CA ASP A 73 -20.56 -3.94 -0.22
C ASP A 73 -21.38 -3.24 -1.31
N GLY A 74 -20.89 -2.13 -1.85
CA GLY A 74 -21.58 -1.35 -2.89
C GLY A 74 -22.67 -0.41 -2.40
N LYS A 75 -22.99 -0.37 -1.08
CA LYS A 75 -24.10 0.46 -0.54
C LYS A 75 -23.69 1.54 0.44
N ARG A 76 -22.38 1.69 0.71
CA ARG A 76 -21.73 2.54 1.74
C ARG A 76 -22.67 3.42 2.57
N THR A 77 -22.74 3.13 3.87
CA THR A 77 -22.92 4.20 4.86
C THR A 77 -21.96 4.15 6.06
N LYS A 78 -21.23 3.04 6.35
CA LYS A 78 -20.14 3.09 7.35
C LYS A 78 -19.07 2.04 7.07
N PRO A 79 -17.77 2.40 6.93
CA PRO A 79 -16.71 1.43 7.13
C PRO A 79 -16.61 1.21 8.65
N VAL A 80 -17.37 0.25 9.17
CA VAL A 80 -17.17 -0.27 10.53
C VAL A 80 -16.47 -1.60 10.38
N GLY A 81 -15.15 -1.62 10.52
CA GLY A 81 -14.42 -2.88 10.64
C GLY A 81 -13.07 -2.92 9.94
N TYR A 82 -12.31 -3.93 10.33
CA TYR A 82 -11.01 -4.28 9.80
C TYR A 82 -11.17 -5.23 8.60
N ASN A 83 -10.54 -4.90 7.47
CA ASN A 83 -10.44 -5.81 6.33
C ASN A 83 -9.08 -6.52 6.34
N PRO A 84 -9.01 -7.79 6.79
CA PRO A 84 -7.74 -8.52 6.89
C PRO A 84 -7.12 -8.86 5.53
N THR A 85 -7.83 -8.63 4.42
CA THR A 85 -7.33 -8.91 3.07
C THR A 85 -6.06 -8.12 2.73
N TYR A 86 -5.87 -6.95 3.35
CA TYR A 86 -4.76 -6.04 3.09
C TYR A 86 -3.73 -6.01 4.22
N PHE A 87 -3.74 -7.01 5.10
CA PHE A 87 -2.74 -7.20 6.14
C PHE A 87 -1.89 -8.43 5.81
N LEU A 88 -0.56 -8.25 5.79
CA LEU A 88 0.42 -9.30 5.46
C LEU A 88 0.04 -10.08 4.20
N VAL A 89 -0.22 -9.35 3.13
CA VAL A 89 -0.68 -9.92 1.86
C VAL A 89 0.50 -10.13 0.91
N SER A 90 0.51 -11.28 0.24
CA SER A 90 1.53 -11.59 -0.77
C SER A 90 1.40 -10.68 -1.99
N GLU A 91 2.52 -10.47 -2.71
CA GLU A 91 2.53 -9.63 -3.91
C GLU A 91 1.46 -10.04 -4.92
N LYS A 92 1.40 -11.35 -5.23
CA LYS A 92 0.44 -11.90 -6.20
C LYS A 92 -1.00 -11.54 -5.87
N LYS A 93 -1.36 -11.55 -4.58
CA LYS A 93 -2.70 -11.24 -4.13
C LYS A 93 -2.96 -9.75 -4.07
N LEU A 94 -1.99 -8.94 -3.63
CA LEU A 94 -2.14 -7.48 -3.64
C LEU A 94 -2.25 -6.94 -5.07
N TYR A 95 -1.49 -7.50 -6.02
CA TYR A 95 -1.44 -6.97 -7.38
C TYR A 95 -2.73 -7.19 -8.16
N THR A 96 -3.76 -7.84 -7.61
CA THR A 96 -5.07 -7.91 -8.27
C THR A 96 -5.76 -6.55 -8.35
N ASP A 97 -5.55 -5.69 -7.34
CA ASP A 97 -6.14 -4.35 -7.24
C ASP A 97 -5.10 -3.22 -7.07
N HIS A 98 -3.82 -3.56 -6.84
CA HIS A 98 -2.71 -2.61 -6.76
C HIS A 98 -1.70 -2.77 -7.92
N VAL A 99 -1.03 -1.67 -8.26
CA VAL A 99 0.09 -1.62 -9.21
C VAL A 99 1.19 -0.74 -8.63
N VAL A 100 2.38 -1.31 -8.40
CA VAL A 100 3.52 -0.58 -7.84
C VAL A 100 4.13 0.38 -8.85
N ASN A 101 4.44 1.59 -8.39
CA ASN A 101 5.32 2.51 -9.09
C ASN A 101 6.72 2.47 -8.47
N PHE A 102 7.60 1.65 -9.02
CA PHE A 102 8.94 1.43 -8.46
C PHE A 102 9.77 2.72 -8.40
N LYS A 103 9.71 3.56 -9.45
CA LYS A 103 10.45 4.82 -9.50
C LYS A 103 10.06 5.74 -8.35
N GLN A 104 8.75 5.94 -8.14
CA GLN A 104 8.27 6.80 -7.06
C GLN A 104 8.49 6.17 -5.68
N SER A 105 8.40 4.85 -5.56
CA SER A 105 8.69 4.15 -4.30
C SER A 105 10.14 4.33 -3.87
N ILE A 106 11.11 4.18 -4.78
CA ILE A 106 12.54 4.42 -4.50
C ILE A 106 12.76 5.87 -4.07
N GLN A 107 12.23 6.82 -4.82
CA GLN A 107 12.33 8.25 -4.50
C GLN A 107 11.75 8.55 -3.11
N ARG A 108 10.62 7.94 -2.77
CA ARG A 108 9.95 8.16 -1.49
C ARG A 108 10.76 7.62 -0.31
N ASN A 109 11.28 6.40 -0.40
CA ASN A 109 12.13 5.84 0.66
C ASN A 109 13.46 6.60 0.82
N ALA A 110 14.03 7.11 -0.28
CA ALA A 110 15.24 7.96 -0.20
C ALA A 110 14.98 9.27 0.57
N LEU A 111 13.80 9.88 0.41
CA LEU A 111 13.43 11.09 1.14
C LEU A 111 13.21 10.80 2.62
N ILE A 112 12.45 9.75 2.94
CA ILE A 112 12.07 9.42 4.33
C ILE A 112 13.27 8.88 5.12
N GLY A 113 14.14 8.09 4.49
CA GLY A 113 15.36 7.57 5.11
C GLY A 113 16.43 8.63 5.43
N ASN A 114 16.31 9.84 4.87
CA ASN A 114 17.21 10.96 5.15
C ASN A 114 16.77 11.81 6.36
N HIS A 115 15.62 11.51 6.98
CA HIS A 115 15.19 12.13 8.23
C HIS A 115 15.70 11.28 9.42
N ASN A 116 17.00 11.40 9.71
CA ASN A 116 17.63 10.92 10.95
C ASN A 116 18.35 12.07 11.64
#